data_AF-A0A0D1KAW1-F1
#
_entry.id   AF-A0A0D1KAW1-F1
#
_cell.length_a   1.000
_cell.length_b   1.000
_cell.length_c   1.000
_cell.angle_alpha   90.00
_cell.angle_beta   90.00
_cell.angle_gamma   90.00
#
_symmetry.space_group_name_H-M   'P 1'
#
loop_
_entity.id
_entity.type
_entity.pdbx_description
1 polymer ?
#
loop_
_entity_poly.entity_id
_entity_poly.type
_entity_poly.pdbx_seq_one_letter_code
_entity_poly.pdbx_strand_id
1 'polypeptide(L)'
;MHRFEPETRIDFIKDMNARGLFSSISVGVKEEEYEFVRQLAKENLTPEYVTIDIAHGHSNAVIEMIQHLKKHLPDSFVIAGNVGTPEAVRELENAGADATKVGKKYVLRKSKPASAQAAGN
;
A
#
# COMPACT_ATOMS: atom_id res chain seq x y z
N MET A 1 13.04 -2.88 -1.65
CA MET A 1 11.61 -2.55 -1.47
C MET A 1 11.57 -1.13 -0.90
N HIS A 2 11.30 -0.13 -1.73
CA HIS A 2 11.66 1.29 -1.52
C HIS A 2 10.96 2.03 -0.36
N ARG A 3 10.18 1.34 0.47
CA ARG A 3 9.59 1.93 1.67
C ARG A 3 10.56 1.99 2.86
N PHE A 4 11.60 1.16 2.86
CA PHE A 4 12.53 1.09 4.01
C PHE A 4 13.51 2.25 4.08
N GLU A 5 13.71 2.98 2.98
CA GLU A 5 14.53 4.20 2.87
C GLU A 5 13.72 5.26 2.08
N PRO A 6 12.66 5.82 2.68
CA PRO A 6 11.67 6.64 1.97
C PRO A 6 12.26 7.86 1.26
N GLU A 7 13.39 8.38 1.73
CA GLU A 7 14.15 9.48 1.16
C GLU A 7 14.73 9.16 -0.23
N THR A 8 15.00 7.89 -0.53
CA THR A 8 15.62 7.47 -1.81
C THR A 8 14.62 7.37 -2.96
N ARG A 9 13.31 7.48 -2.67
CA ARG A 9 12.24 7.20 -3.65
C ARG A 9 12.23 8.20 -4.82
N ILE A 10 12.49 9.48 -4.56
CA ILE A 10 12.51 10.51 -5.62
C ILE A 10 13.66 10.23 -6.59
N ASP A 11 14.85 9.96 -6.07
CA ASP A 11 16.02 9.66 -6.90
C ASP A 11 15.82 8.38 -7.70
N PHE A 12 15.19 7.37 -7.10
CA PHE A 12 14.79 6.14 -7.81
C PHE A 12 13.84 6.43 -8.99
N ILE A 13 12.79 7.23 -8.79
CA ILE A 13 11.85 7.59 -9.87
C ILE A 13 12.59 8.35 -10.98
N LYS A 14 13.43 9.32 -10.62
CA LYS A 14 14.23 10.09 -11.59
C LYS A 14 15.17 9.18 -12.40
N ASP A 15 15.86 8.26 -11.74
CA ASP A 15 16.79 7.31 -12.39
C ASP A 15 16.05 6.33 -13.32
N MET A 16 14.92 5.77 -12.90
CA MET A 16 14.11 4.89 -13.75
C MET A 16 13.58 5.62 -14.99
N ASN A 17 13.04 6.82 -14.81
CA ASN A 17 12.52 7.64 -15.91
C ASN A 17 13.63 8.03 -16.88
N ALA A 18 14.82 8.40 -16.38
CA ALA A 18 15.98 8.74 -17.22
C ALA A 18 16.46 7.54 -18.07
N ARG A 19 16.21 6.31 -17.61
CA ARG A 19 16.52 5.07 -18.33
C ARG A 19 15.37 4.58 -19.23
N GLY A 20 14.23 5.27 -19.25
CA GLY A 20 13.02 4.82 -19.95
C GLY A 20 12.42 3.54 -19.37
N LEU A 21 12.60 3.31 -18.06
CA LEU A 21 12.06 2.18 -17.32
C LEU A 21 10.89 2.60 -16.46
N PHE A 22 9.99 1.65 -16.16
CA PHE A 22 8.90 1.90 -15.22
C PHE A 22 9.41 2.05 -13.79
N SER A 23 8.87 3.06 -13.12
CA SER A 23 9.01 3.28 -11.70
C SER A 23 7.77 2.75 -10.96
N SER A 24 8.02 1.88 -9.97
CA SER A 24 6.98 1.28 -9.13
C SER A 24 7.39 1.42 -7.67
N ILE A 25 6.59 2.18 -6.92
CA ILE A 25 6.89 2.53 -5.52
C ILE A 25 5.80 2.08 -4.57
N SER A 26 6.10 2.11 -3.27
CA SER A 26 5.12 1.87 -2.22
C SER A 26 5.00 3.06 -1.28
N VAL A 27 3.79 3.31 -0.80
CA VAL A 27 3.46 4.38 0.14
C VAL A 27 2.63 3.82 1.31
N GLY A 28 2.74 4.45 2.47
CA GLY A 28 1.84 4.26 3.59
C GLY A 28 0.61 5.19 3.55
N VAL A 29 0.05 5.46 4.73
CA VAL A 29 -1.13 6.32 4.94
C VAL A 29 -0.90 7.37 6.03
N LYS A 30 0.36 7.59 6.42
CA LYS A 30 0.73 8.62 7.39
C LYS A 30 0.86 9.99 6.71
N GLU A 31 0.79 11.08 7.46
CA GLU A 31 0.88 12.44 6.92
C GLU A 31 2.14 12.69 6.08
N GLU A 32 3.28 12.13 6.48
CA GLU A 32 4.54 12.19 5.73
C GLU A 32 4.40 11.65 4.28
N GLU A 33 3.52 10.68 4.06
CA GLU A 33 3.25 10.11 2.73
C GLU A 33 2.32 11.01 1.92
N TYR A 34 1.40 11.73 2.57
CA TYR A 34 0.57 12.73 1.91
C TYR A 34 1.41 13.89 1.39
N GLU A 35 2.36 14.38 2.19
CA GLU A 35 3.34 15.39 1.75
C GLU A 35 4.23 14.86 0.64
N PHE A 36 4.69 13.61 0.73
CA PHE A 36 5.48 12.99 -0.33
C PHE A 36 4.75 12.96 -1.67
N VAL A 37 3.46 12.57 -1.68
CA VAL A 37 2.63 12.60 -2.90
C VAL A 37 2.48 14.03 -3.45
N ARG A 38 2.28 15.03 -2.56
CA ARG A 38 2.22 16.44 -2.97
C ARG A 38 3.55 16.91 -3.57
N GLN A 39 4.67 16.46 -3.02
CA GLN A 39 6.00 16.77 -3.52
C GLN A 39 6.22 16.18 -4.91
N LEU A 40 5.88 14.90 -5.13
CA LEU A 40 5.96 14.27 -6.45
C LEU A 40 5.17 15.05 -7.51
N ALA A 41 3.94 15.42 -7.19
CA ALA A 41 3.11 16.22 -8.08
C ALA A 41 3.72 17.61 -8.38
N LYS A 42 4.29 18.27 -7.36
CA LYS A 42 4.95 19.58 -7.51
C LYS A 42 6.21 19.49 -8.37
N GLU A 43 6.97 18.40 -8.26
CA GLU A 43 8.16 18.13 -9.08
C GLU A 43 7.82 17.54 -10.46
N ASN A 44 6.54 17.34 -10.77
CA ASN A 44 6.05 16.73 -11.99
C ASN A 44 6.66 15.33 -12.24
N LEU A 45 6.82 14.57 -11.15
CA LEU A 45 7.31 13.20 -11.14
C LEU A 45 6.13 12.25 -10.94
N THR A 46 5.74 11.58 -12.01
CA THR A 46 4.62 10.63 -11.97
C THR A 46 5.16 9.22 -12.10
N PRO A 47 5.18 8.42 -11.03
CA PRO A 47 5.49 7.01 -11.14
C PRO A 47 4.38 6.25 -11.87
N GLU A 48 4.71 5.26 -12.69
CA GLU A 48 3.71 4.47 -13.40
C GLU A 48 2.84 3.65 -12.43
N TYR A 49 3.44 3.18 -11.33
CA TYR A 49 2.73 2.37 -10.33
C TYR A 49 2.97 2.87 -8.91
N VAL A 50 1.90 3.00 -8.14
CA VAL A 50 1.94 3.31 -6.70
C VAL A 50 1.15 2.26 -5.93
N THR A 51 1.81 1.58 -5.01
CA THR A 51 1.18 0.58 -4.13
C THR A 51 0.98 1.13 -2.72
N ILE A 52 -0.27 1.23 -2.26
CA ILE A 52 -0.58 1.42 -0.85
C ILE A 52 -0.48 0.05 -0.17
N ASP A 53 0.58 -0.15 0.62
CA ASP A 53 0.88 -1.43 1.27
C ASP A 53 0.68 -1.36 2.79
N ILE A 54 -0.52 -1.69 3.27
CA ILE A 54 -0.85 -1.67 4.70
C ILE A 54 -1.39 -3.05 5.12
N ALA A 55 -1.04 -3.52 6.32
CA ALA A 55 -1.45 -4.83 6.81
C ALA A 55 -2.97 -5.01 6.91
N HIS A 56 -3.70 -3.94 7.23
CA HIS A 56 -5.16 -3.89 7.26
C HIS A 56 -5.66 -2.83 6.29
N GLY A 57 -5.77 -3.21 5.02
CA GLY A 57 -6.08 -2.28 3.92
C GLY A 57 -7.54 -1.82 3.86
N HIS A 58 -8.46 -2.55 4.51
CA HIS A 58 -9.86 -2.15 4.62
C HIS A 58 -10.01 -1.08 5.72
N SER A 59 -9.70 0.18 5.39
CA SER A 59 -9.80 1.31 6.32
C SER A 59 -9.98 2.64 5.58
N ASN A 60 -10.59 3.62 6.27
CA ASN A 60 -10.77 4.97 5.73
C ASN A 60 -9.44 5.62 5.33
N ALA A 61 -8.36 5.37 6.07
CA ALA A 61 -7.05 5.93 5.76
C ALA A 61 -6.50 5.48 4.39
N VAL A 62 -6.80 4.25 3.97
CA VAL A 62 -6.44 3.76 2.62
C VAL A 62 -7.33 4.41 1.57
N ILE A 63 -8.64 4.51 1.82
CA ILE A 63 -9.59 5.18 0.92
C ILE A 63 -9.18 6.63 0.67
N GLU A 64 -8.86 7.38 1.72
CA GLU A 64 -8.41 8.76 1.65
C GLU A 64 -7.08 8.88 0.87
N MET A 65 -6.13 7.96 1.08
CA MET A 65 -4.87 7.95 0.34
C MET A 65 -5.08 7.61 -1.15
N ILE A 66 -5.99 6.69 -1.50
CA ILE A 66 -6.36 6.43 -2.91
C ILE A 66 -6.86 7.72 -3.56
N GLN A 67 -7.80 8.41 -2.91
CA GLN A 67 -8.37 9.66 -3.43
C GLN A 67 -7.30 10.75 -3.55
N HIS A 68 -6.39 10.84 -2.58
CA HIS A 68 -5.26 11.76 -2.61
C HIS A 68 -4.32 11.48 -3.80
N LEU A 69 -3.96 10.21 -4.02
CA LEU A 69 -3.17 9.80 -5.18
C LEU A 69 -3.88 10.11 -6.49
N LYS A 70 -5.15 9.77 -6.63
CA LYS A 70 -5.93 10.06 -7.85
C LYS A 70 -6.11 11.55 -8.12
N LYS A 71 -6.09 12.38 -7.08
CA LYS A 71 -6.14 13.84 -7.21
C LYS A 71 -4.79 14.45 -7.66
N HIS A 72 -3.68 13.97 -7.11
CA HIS A 72 -2.37 14.59 -7.29
C HIS A 72 -1.50 13.93 -8.36
N LEU A 73 -1.68 12.63 -8.57
CA LEU A 73 -0.97 11.79 -9.54
C LEU A 73 -2.00 10.98 -10.35
N PRO A 74 -2.88 11.65 -11.13
CA PRO A 74 -4.01 10.98 -11.81
C PRO A 74 -3.57 9.90 -12.81
N ASP A 75 -2.38 10.04 -13.39
CA ASP A 75 -1.85 9.09 -14.38
C ASP A 75 -1.15 7.87 -13.74
N SER A 76 -0.92 7.88 -12.43
CA SER A 76 -0.38 6.72 -11.73
C SER A 76 -1.42 5.61 -11.59
N PHE A 77 -0.98 4.38 -11.83
CA PHE A 77 -1.76 3.17 -11.54
C PHE A 77 -1.66 2.83 -10.05
N VAL A 78 -2.78 2.90 -9.34
CA VAL A 78 -2.91 2.76 -7.89
C VAL A 78 -3.30 1.33 -7.54
N ILE A 79 -2.42 0.64 -6.83
CA ILE A 79 -2.65 -0.69 -6.26
C ILE A 79 -2.91 -0.51 -4.76
N ALA A 80 -4.06 -0.97 -4.26
CA ALA A 80 -4.43 -0.79 -2.85
C ALA A 80 -4.60 -2.13 -2.11
N GLY A 81 -4.02 -2.25 -0.92
CA GLY A 81 -4.22 -3.42 -0.09
C GLY A 81 -3.57 -3.33 1.29
N ASN A 82 -3.62 -4.40 2.09
CA ASN A 82 -4.18 -5.72 1.78
C ASN A 82 -5.63 -5.87 2.20
N VAL A 83 -6.43 -6.53 1.36
CA VAL A 83 -7.82 -6.89 1.64
C VAL A 83 -8.03 -8.40 1.67
N GLY A 84 -9.13 -8.84 2.28
CA GLY A 84 -9.44 -10.27 2.43
C GLY A 84 -10.92 -10.62 2.26
N THR A 85 -11.76 -9.67 1.88
CA THR A 85 -13.19 -9.89 1.63
C THR A 85 -13.62 -9.18 0.34
N PRO A 86 -14.65 -9.69 -0.36
CA PRO A 86 -15.19 -9.02 -1.55
C PRO A 86 -15.69 -7.60 -1.28
N GLU A 87 -16.23 -7.33 -0.10
CA GLU A 87 -16.72 -6.00 0.29
C GLU A 87 -15.58 -4.99 0.36
N ALA A 88 -14.46 -5.39 0.97
CA ALA A 88 -13.26 -4.56 1.03
C ALA A 88 -12.68 -4.29 -0.37
N VAL A 89 -12.72 -5.28 -1.28
CA VAL A 89 -12.32 -5.08 -2.68
C VAL A 89 -13.19 -4.01 -3.34
N ARG A 90 -14.52 -4.14 -3.27
CA ARG A 90 -15.46 -3.19 -3.86
C ARG A 90 -15.30 -1.78 -3.31
N GLU A 91 -15.08 -1.64 -2.01
CA GLU A 91 -14.87 -0.32 -1.40
C GLU A 91 -13.60 0.37 -1.90
N LEU A 92 -12.49 -0.37 -2.04
CA LEU A 92 -11.26 0.20 -2.58
C LEU A 92 -11.35 0.50 -4.08
N GLU A 93 -12.02 -0.34 -4.86
CA GLU A 93 -12.33 -0.09 -6.27
C GLU A 93 -13.19 1.17 -6.44
N ASN A 94 -14.26 1.30 -5.67
CA ASN A 94 -15.13 2.49 -5.68
C ASN A 94 -14.42 3.76 -5.24
N ALA A 95 -13.41 3.66 -4.37
CA ALA A 95 -12.57 4.77 -3.98
C ALA A 95 -11.62 5.24 -5.11
N GLY A 96 -11.41 4.40 -6.14
CA GLY A 96 -10.57 4.71 -7.30
C GLY A 96 -9.28 3.90 -7.38
N ALA A 97 -9.14 2.78 -6.67
CA ALA A 97 -8.01 1.87 -6.90
C ALA A 97 -8.14 1.19 -8.27
N ASP A 98 -7.04 1.09 -9.01
CA ASP A 98 -7.02 0.38 -10.31
C ASP A 98 -6.80 -1.13 -10.13
N ALA A 99 -6.21 -1.53 -9.00
CA ALA A 99 -6.12 -2.93 -8.59
C ALA A 99 -6.14 -3.07 -7.06
N THR A 100 -6.61 -4.23 -6.58
CA THR A 100 -6.57 -4.58 -5.15
C THR A 100 -5.59 -5.73 -4.87
N LYS A 101 -4.83 -5.62 -3.77
CA LYS A 101 -3.90 -6.67 -3.31
C LYS A 101 -4.59 -7.56 -2.28
N VAL A 102 -4.88 -8.80 -2.67
CA VAL A 102 -5.61 -9.77 -1.84
C VAL A 102 -4.65 -10.63 -1.01
N GLY A 103 -4.86 -10.67 0.30
CA GLY A 103 -4.13 -11.56 1.21
C GLY A 103 -4.11 -11.04 2.65
N LYS A 104 -4.82 -11.69 3.55
CA LYS A 104 -4.78 -11.40 5.00
C LYS A 104 -3.78 -12.34 5.68
N LYS A 105 -2.90 -11.81 6.53
CA LYS A 105 -1.99 -12.65 7.32
C LYS A 105 -2.80 -13.42 8.38
N TYR A 106 -3.19 -14.65 8.07
CA TYR A 106 -3.70 -15.58 9.07
C TYR A 106 -2.51 -16.15 9.82
N VAL A 107 -2.29 -15.68 11.06
CA VAL A 107 -1.41 -16.40 11.98
C VAL A 107 -2.18 -17.64 12.42
N LEU A 108 -1.86 -18.80 11.85
CA LEU A 108 -2.28 -20.09 12.39
C LEU A 108 -1.65 -20.22 13.77
N ARG A 109 -2.39 -19.80 14.80
CA ARG A 109 -2.01 -20.07 16.18
C ARG A 109 -2.12 -21.59 16.35
N LYS A 110 -1.01 -22.32 16.37
CA LYS A 110 -1.01 -23.73 16.75
C LYS A 110 -1.70 -23.81 18.12
N SER A 111 -2.89 -24.39 18.16
CA SER A 111 -3.53 -24.73 19.43
C SER A 111 -2.54 -25.63 20.18
N LYS A 112 -2.27 -25.32 21.46
CA LYS A 112 -1.55 -26.27 22.31
C LYS A 112 -2.34 -27.59 22.29
N PRO A 113 -1.70 -28.75 22.08
CA PRO A 113 -2.41 -30.02 22.18
C PRO A 113 -3.06 -30.12 23.57
N ALA A 114 -4.31 -30.59 23.60
CA ALA A 114 -5.15 -30.66 24.80
C ALA A 114 -4.68 -31.66 25.87
N SER A 115 -3.45 -32.15 25.81
CA SER A 115 -2.94 -33.25 26.63
C SER A 115 -2.00 -32.82 27.77
N ALA A 116 -2.00 -31.56 28.20
CA ALA A 116 -1.13 -31.06 29.28
C ALA A 116 -1.87 -30.53 30.51
N GLN A 117 -3.14 -30.94 30.73
CA GLN A 117 -3.88 -30.72 31.97
C GLN A 117 -4.30 -32.07 32.57
N ALA A 118 -3.32 -32.92 32.89
CA ALA A 118 -3.54 -34.11 33.72
C ALA A 118 -2.20 -34.62 34.28
N ALA A 119 -1.49 -33.81 35.07
CA ALA A 119 -0.49 -34.29 36.02
C ALA A 119 -0.05 -33.14 36.91
N GLY A 120 -0.52 -33.15 38.17
CA GLY A 120 -0.12 -32.19 39.18
C GLY A 120 -1.10 -32.18 40.36
N ASN A 121 -1.25 -33.34 40.99
CA ASN A 121 -1.54 -33.41 42.43
C ASN A 121 -0.25 -33.10 43.19
#